data_AF-A0A9X6IYW2-F1
#
_entry.id   AF-A0A9X6IYW2-F1
#
_cell.length_a   1.000
_cell.length_b   1.000
_cell.length_c   1.000
_cell.angle_alpha   90.00
_cell.angle_beta   90.00
_cell.angle_gamma   90.00
#
_symmetry.space_group_name_H-M   'P 1'
#
loop_
_entity.id
_entity.type
_entity.pdbx_description
1 polymer ?
#
loop_
_entity_poly.entity_id
_entity_poly.type
_entity_poly.pdbx_seq_one_letter_code
_entity_poly.pdbx_strand_id
1 'polypeptide(L)'
;MASTLEKNKPYYAVIFTSNLSNDTTDYNTVAEEMEKLAKQQPGFLSVESARGNSGLGITISYWESLDAIENWKKNTLHKEAKKRGREQWYENFHLRICLVEKEFKFHRGTL
;
A
#
# COMPACT_ATOMS: atom_id res chain seq x y z
N MET A 1 2.40 29.79 -13.29
CA MET A 1 1.13 29.04 -13.46
C MET A 1 0.82 28.41 -12.11
N ALA A 2 0.01 29.06 -11.29
CA ALA A 2 -0.41 28.48 -10.01
C ALA A 2 -1.28 27.27 -10.32
N SER A 3 -0.86 26.09 -9.85
CA SER A 3 -1.68 24.88 -9.90
C SER A 3 -2.98 25.19 -9.16
N THR A 4 -4.10 25.07 -9.86
CA THR A 4 -5.43 25.14 -9.28
C THR A 4 -5.48 24.06 -8.22
N LEU A 5 -5.41 24.45 -6.95
CA LEU A 5 -5.64 23.57 -5.82
C LEU A 5 -7.11 23.14 -5.89
N GLU A 6 -7.40 22.06 -6.62
CA GLU A 6 -8.55 21.26 -6.24
C GLU A 6 -8.33 20.89 -4.77
N LYS A 7 -9.25 21.33 -3.91
CA LYS A 7 -9.26 20.90 -2.51
C LYS A 7 -9.66 19.43 -2.50
N ASN A 8 -8.73 18.55 -2.84
CA ASN A 8 -8.92 17.12 -2.63
C ASN A 8 -9.12 16.91 -1.13
N LYS A 9 -10.22 16.24 -0.79
CA LYS A 9 -10.52 15.84 0.58
C LYS A 9 -9.30 15.09 1.13
N PRO A 10 -8.78 15.44 2.32
CA PRO A 10 -7.68 14.70 2.91
C PRO A 10 -8.03 13.20 3.00
N TYR A 11 -7.05 12.37 2.69
CA TYR A 11 -7.15 10.91 2.71
C TYR A 11 -5.94 10.32 3.41
N TYR A 12 -5.93 9.02 3.65
CA TYR A 12 -4.86 8.35 4.38
C TYR A 12 -3.96 7.54 3.46
N ALA A 13 -2.66 7.55 3.74
CA ALA A 13 -1.67 6.67 3.13
C ALA A 13 -1.21 5.64 4.16
N VAL A 14 -1.29 4.35 3.80
CA VAL A 14 -0.67 3.24 4.53
C VAL A 14 0.62 2.88 3.80
N ILE A 15 1.75 3.22 4.41
CA ILE A 15 3.09 3.01 3.86
C ILE A 15 3.67 1.75 4.50
N PHE A 16 3.86 0.71 3.71
CA PHE A 16 4.50 -0.53 4.09
C PHE A 16 5.88 -0.61 3.45
N THR A 17 6.93 -0.48 4.26
CA THR A 17 8.33 -0.65 3.83
C THR A 17 8.84 -1.98 4.34
N SER A 18 9.38 -2.83 3.48
CA SER A 18 9.80 -4.19 3.83
C SER A 18 11.13 -4.57 3.18
N ASN A 19 11.93 -5.37 3.89
CA ASN A 19 13.01 -6.15 3.31
C ASN A 19 12.57 -7.61 3.26
N LEU A 20 12.75 -8.24 2.09
CA LEU A 20 12.47 -9.66 1.94
C LEU A 20 13.54 -10.51 2.64
N SER A 21 13.13 -11.66 3.16
CA SER A 21 14.03 -12.70 3.66
C SER A 21 14.62 -13.49 2.49
N ASN A 22 15.36 -14.56 2.81
CA ASN A 22 15.84 -15.51 1.81
C ASN A 22 14.75 -16.50 1.32
N ASP A 23 13.65 -16.65 2.07
CA ASP A 23 12.51 -17.49 1.68
C ASP A 23 11.30 -16.63 1.34
N THR A 24 11.14 -16.38 0.05
CA THR A 24 10.03 -15.61 -0.50
C THR A 24 9.14 -16.48 -1.37
N THR A 25 9.08 -17.78 -1.08
CA THR A 25 8.24 -18.71 -1.84
C THR A 25 6.82 -18.16 -1.89
N ASP A 26 6.23 -18.10 -3.09
CA ASP A 26 4.90 -17.55 -3.45
C ASP A 26 4.56 -16.11 -3.05
N TYR A 27 5.50 -15.36 -2.49
CA TYR A 27 5.30 -13.97 -2.05
C TYR A 27 4.62 -13.10 -3.12
N ASN A 28 5.13 -13.14 -4.36
CA ASN A 28 4.60 -12.30 -5.44
C ASN A 28 3.15 -12.65 -5.78
N THR A 29 2.81 -13.94 -5.84
CA THR A 29 1.45 -14.41 -6.12
C THR A 29 0.49 -13.92 -5.06
N VAL A 30 0.84 -14.10 -3.77
CA VAL A 30 -0.03 -13.64 -2.68
C VAL A 30 -0.10 -12.11 -2.61
N ALA A 31 1.00 -11.40 -2.91
CA ALA A 31 1.01 -9.94 -2.97
C ALA A 31 0.04 -9.40 -4.04
N GLU A 32 0.04 -9.98 -5.24
CA GLU A 32 -0.89 -9.64 -6.31
C GLU A 32 -2.35 -9.90 -5.92
N GLU A 33 -2.62 -11.02 -5.23
CA GLU A 33 -3.96 -11.31 -4.71
C GLU A 33 -4.41 -10.30 -3.65
N MET A 34 -3.51 -9.93 -2.72
CA MET A 34 -3.82 -8.93 -1.70
C MET A 34 -4.09 -7.56 -2.33
N GLU A 35 -3.39 -7.20 -3.40
CA GLU A 35 -3.66 -5.97 -4.15
C GLU A 35 -5.05 -6.01 -4.79
N LYS A 36 -5.42 -7.12 -5.45
CA LYS A 36 -6.76 -7.30 -6.05
C LYS A 36 -7.87 -7.20 -5.00
N LEU A 37 -7.68 -7.80 -3.83
CA LEU A 37 -8.64 -7.75 -2.73
C LEU A 37 -8.73 -6.36 -2.10
N ALA A 38 -7.61 -5.67 -1.93
CA ALA A 38 -7.58 -4.29 -1.44
C ALA A 38 -8.40 -3.36 -2.34
N LYS A 39 -8.25 -3.50 -3.67
CA LYS A 39 -9.01 -2.75 -4.69
C LYS A 39 -10.53 -2.93 -4.60
N GLN A 40 -11.00 -4.01 -3.98
CA GLN A 40 -12.43 -4.29 -3.80
C GLN A 40 -12.98 -3.73 -2.47
N GLN A 41 -12.13 -3.22 -1.59
CA GLN A 41 -12.58 -2.73 -0.28
C GLN A 41 -13.25 -1.36 -0.40
N PRO A 42 -14.38 -1.13 0.29
CA PRO A 42 -14.95 0.20 0.42
C PRO A 42 -13.93 1.19 0.98
N GLY A 43 -13.81 2.35 0.32
CA GLY A 43 -12.87 3.40 0.71
C GLY A 43 -11.42 3.18 0.27
N PHE A 44 -11.12 2.16 -0.53
CA PHE A 44 -9.84 2.07 -1.25
C PHE A 44 -9.79 3.10 -2.38
N LEU A 45 -8.65 3.80 -2.52
CA LEU A 45 -8.45 4.82 -3.56
C LEU A 45 -7.47 4.35 -4.64
N SER A 46 -6.26 3.98 -4.22
CA SER A 46 -5.20 3.53 -5.14
C SER A 46 -4.08 2.82 -4.38
N VAL A 47 -3.15 2.24 -5.11
CA VAL A 47 -1.95 1.61 -4.56
C VAL A 47 -0.77 1.84 -5.51
N GLU A 48 0.39 2.09 -4.91
CA GLU A 48 1.67 2.23 -5.59
C GLU A 48 2.65 1.27 -4.96
N SER A 49 3.47 0.61 -5.76
CA SER A 49 4.45 -0.36 -5.27
C SER A 49 5.75 -0.25 -6.05
N ALA A 50 6.88 -0.31 -5.35
CA ALA A 50 8.20 -0.35 -5.93
C ALA A 50 9.08 -1.33 -5.14
N ARG A 51 9.93 -2.07 -5.86
CA ARG A 51 10.89 -3.02 -5.28
C ARG A 51 12.24 -2.81 -5.93
N GLY A 52 13.28 -2.63 -5.11
CA GLY A 52 14.65 -2.52 -5.56
C GLY A 52 15.36 -3.88 -5.61
N ASN A 53 16.48 -3.94 -6.32
CA ASN A 53 17.29 -5.16 -6.47
C ASN A 53 17.92 -5.64 -5.14
N SER A 54 17.99 -4.78 -4.12
CA SER A 54 18.46 -5.13 -2.77
C SER A 54 17.41 -5.84 -1.91
N GLY A 55 16.19 -6.08 -2.42
CA GLY A 55 15.08 -6.67 -1.68
C GLY A 55 14.21 -5.67 -0.91
N LEU A 56 14.68 -4.43 -0.74
CA LEU A 56 13.88 -3.34 -0.18
C LEU A 56 12.70 -3.03 -1.10
N GLY A 57 11.50 -2.99 -0.55
CA GLY A 57 10.35 -2.49 -1.27
C GLY A 57 9.36 -1.74 -0.42
N ILE A 58 8.61 -0.91 -1.12
CA ILE A 58 7.66 0.04 -0.56
C ILE A 58 6.34 -0.21 -1.27
N THR A 59 5.29 -0.44 -0.51
CA THR A 59 3.91 -0.46 -1.00
C THR A 59 3.15 0.62 -0.25
N ILE A 60 2.53 1.54 -0.97
CA ILE A 60 1.71 2.61 -0.42
C ILE A 60 0.29 2.39 -0.91
N SER A 61 -0.64 2.19 0.00
CA SER A 61 -2.08 2.12 -0.33
C SER A 61 -2.79 3.35 0.24
N TYR A 62 -3.70 3.90 -0.54
CA TYR A 62 -4.40 5.14 -0.24
C TYR A 62 -5.88 4.86 0.04
N TRP A 63 -6.42 5.51 1.08
CA TRP A 63 -7.71 5.17 1.66
C TRP A 63 -8.49 6.41 2.08
N GLU A 64 -9.80 6.38 1.94
CA GLU A 64 -10.67 7.51 2.31
C GLU A 64 -10.69 7.80 3.82
N SER A 65 -10.46 6.79 4.67
CA SER A 65 -10.58 6.92 6.13
C SER A 65 -9.77 5.87 6.89
N LEU A 66 -9.53 6.13 8.18
CA LEU A 66 -8.97 5.15 9.11
C LEU A 66 -9.89 3.93 9.29
N ASP A 67 -11.21 4.12 9.23
CA ASP A 67 -12.17 3.01 9.33
C ASP A 67 -12.08 2.05 8.14
N ALA A 68 -11.90 2.59 6.92
CA ALA A 68 -11.67 1.78 5.73
C ALA A 68 -10.39 0.92 5.86
N ILE A 69 -9.32 1.51 6.40
CA ILE A 69 -8.06 0.80 6.68
C ILE A 69 -8.27 -0.31 7.73
N GLU A 70 -8.99 -0.01 8.81
CA GLU A 70 -9.24 -1.00 9.88
C GLU A 70 -10.16 -2.13 9.39
N ASN A 71 -11.12 -1.84 8.51
CA ASN A 71 -11.95 -2.86 7.86
C ASN A 71 -11.11 -3.75 6.94
N TRP A 72 -10.22 -3.17 6.13
CA TRP A 72 -9.30 -3.96 5.31
C TRP A 72 -8.38 -4.86 6.15
N LYS A 73 -7.86 -4.36 7.26
CA LYS A 73 -7.05 -5.15 8.21
C LYS A 73 -7.81 -6.34 8.81
N LYS A 74 -9.15 -6.27 8.88
CA LYS A 74 -9.99 -7.36 9.40
C LYS A 74 -10.23 -8.48 8.39
N ASN A 75 -9.99 -8.24 7.09
CA ASN A 75 -10.14 -9.24 6.04
C ASN A 75 -9.34 -10.51 6.36
N THR A 76 -9.98 -11.68 6.23
CA THR A 76 -9.42 -12.96 6.64
C THR A 76 -8.18 -13.35 5.84
N LEU A 77 -8.21 -13.19 4.52
CA LEU A 77 -7.07 -13.52 3.65
C LEU A 77 -5.89 -12.58 3.92
N HIS A 78 -6.17 -11.30 4.20
CA HIS A 78 -5.14 -10.36 4.60
C HIS A 78 -4.50 -10.70 5.96
N LYS A 79 -5.27 -11.22 6.92
CA LYS A 79 -4.70 -11.70 8.21
C LYS A 79 -3.77 -12.88 8.01
N GLU A 80 -4.15 -13.83 7.17
CA GLU A 80 -3.34 -15.02 6.84
C GLU A 80 -2.04 -14.61 6.13
N ALA A 81 -2.14 -13.75 5.11
CA ALA A 81 -0.97 -13.21 4.42
C ALA A 81 -0.02 -12.46 5.38
N LYS A 82 -0.55 -11.68 6.34
CA LYS A 82 0.27 -10.99 7.35
C LYS A 82 0.95 -11.93 8.33
N LYS A 83 0.29 -13.04 8.69
CA LYS A 83 0.91 -14.07 9.54
C LYS A 83 2.07 -14.71 8.78
N ARG A 84 1.80 -15.18 7.56
CA ARG A 84 2.79 -15.82 6.71
C ARG A 84 3.96 -14.91 6.37
N GLY A 85 3.70 -13.63 6.08
CA GLY A 85 4.76 -12.66 5.80
C GLY A 85 5.73 -12.48 6.97
N ARG A 86 5.26 -12.56 8.22
CA ARG A 86 6.12 -12.52 9.41
C ARG A 86 6.93 -13.80 9.63
N GLU A 87 6.35 -14.94 9.27
CA GLU A 87 6.98 -16.25 9.49
C GLU A 87 7.98 -16.59 8.37
N GLN A 88 7.80 -16.02 7.17
CA GLN A 88 8.50 -16.46 5.97
C GLN A 88 9.09 -15.30 5.18
N TRP A 89 8.26 -14.40 4.64
CA TRP A 89 8.69 -13.50 3.56
C TRP A 89 9.52 -12.29 3.96
N TYR A 90 9.38 -11.79 5.18
CA TYR A 90 9.99 -10.53 5.59
C TYR A 90 11.08 -10.74 6.64
N GLU A 91 12.28 -10.27 6.35
CA GLU A 91 13.34 -10.10 7.34
C GLU A 91 12.94 -9.01 8.35
N ASN A 92 12.40 -7.90 7.83
CA ASN A 92 11.82 -6.84 8.63
C ASN A 92 10.84 -6.02 7.79
N PHE A 93 9.95 -5.29 8.47
CA PHE A 93 9.11 -4.29 7.85
C PHE A 93 8.75 -3.17 8.83
N HIS A 94 8.28 -2.05 8.29
CA HIS A 94 7.72 -0.93 9.02
C HIS A 94 6.46 -0.46 8.32
N LEU A 95 5.38 -0.32 9.09
CA LEU A 95 4.10 0.21 8.62
C LEU A 95 3.85 1.59 9.25
N ARG A 96 3.52 2.59 8.42
CA ARG A 96 3.08 3.92 8.87
C ARG A 96 1.72 4.25 8.26
N ILE A 97 0.90 4.97 9.00
CA ILE A 97 -0.37 5.51 8.51
C ILE A 97 -0.31 7.03 8.66
N CYS A 98 -0.46 7.74 7.55
CA CYS A 98 -0.28 9.19 7.48
C CYS A 98 -1.52 9.83 6.86
N LEU A 99 -1.86 11.06 7.27
CA LEU A 99 -2.84 11.89 6.58
C LEU A 99 -2.15 12.60 5.41
N VAL A 100 -2.69 12.43 4.21
CA VAL A 100 -2.32 13.21 3.04
C VAL A 100 -3.21 14.44 3.01
N GLU A 101 -2.66 15.56 3.46
CA GLU A 101 -3.37 16.84 3.47
C GLU A 101 -3.36 17.52 2.09
N LYS A 102 -2.35 17.23 1.28
CA LYS A 102 -2.13 17.82 -0.05
C LYS A 102 -1.40 16.81 -0.95
N GLU A 103 -1.76 16.79 -2.22
CA GLU A 103 -1.05 16.07 -3.28
C GLU A 103 -0.88 16.98 -4.52
N PHE A 104 0.17 16.73 -5.30
CA PHE A 104 0.41 17.39 -6.58
C PHE A 104 0.87 16.34 -7.59
N LYS A 105 0.31 16.36 -8.79
CA LYS A 105 0.69 15.44 -9.88
C LYS A 105 1.33 16.22 -11.01
N PHE A 106 2.44 15.71 -11.52
CA PHE A 106 3.13 16.26 -12.68
C PHE A 106 3.32 15.16 -13.71
N HIS A 107 2.96 15.46 -14.97
CA HIS A 107 3.19 14.60 -16.12
C HIS A 107 4.00 15.39 -17.15
N ARG A 108 5.11 14.81 -17.64
CA ARG A 108 5.91 15.44 -18.70
C ARG A 108 5.33 15.06 -20.07
N GLY A 109 4.63 15.98 -20.72
CA GLY A 109 3.99 15.76 -22.02
C GLY A 109 2.54 15.27 -21.92
N THR A 110 1.73 15.60 -22.92
CA THR A 110 0.26 15.45 -22.96
C THR A 110 -0.19 13.98 -22.90
N LEU A 111 -1.33 13.78 -22.23
CA LEU A 111 -2.14 12.56 -22.13
C LEU A 111 -2.23 11.76 -23.44
#